data_AF-A0A8I1T7V0-F1
#
_entry.id   AF-A0A8I1T7V0-F1
#
_cell.length_a   1.000
_cell.length_b   1.000
_cell.length_c   1.000
_cell.angle_alpha   90.00
_cell.angle_beta   90.00
_cell.angle_gamma   90.00
#
_symmetry.space_group_name_H-M   'P 1'
#
loop_
_entity.id
_entity.type
_entity.pdbx_description
1 polymer ?
#
loop_
_entity_poly.entity_id
_entity_poly.type
_entity_poly.pdbx_seq_one_letter_code
_entity_poly.pdbx_strand_id
1 'polypeptide(L)'
;MRKFEVSPSLVISVVALFVALGGGAYAALGPHSVGTTQLKPGAVTSRILHGSSVNGSKIRPGAVRARHIKARSVPPGKLSGQIPGTVVAYAKVTPEGVDETESWRISDTNVTQMPLGSYCFTNLPEHRFEIVSGALTGTGAITVNLAHRAFGNCAGVDEDSVEVATSSTIGQTPPQWRHEPFYIYLVK
;
A
#
# COMPACT_ATOMS: atom_id res chain seq x y z
N MET A 1 -27.32 -42.46 58.39
CA MET A 1 -26.95 -42.37 56.96
C MET A 1 -28.24 -42.41 56.15
N ARG A 2 -28.63 -41.31 55.49
CA ARG A 2 -29.90 -41.22 54.75
C ARG A 2 -29.70 -41.87 53.37
N LYS A 3 -30.42 -42.96 53.09
CA LYS A 3 -30.40 -43.63 51.79
C LYS A 3 -31.11 -42.72 50.79
N PHE A 4 -30.42 -42.34 49.72
CA PHE A 4 -31.00 -41.55 48.64
C PHE A 4 -31.83 -42.51 47.78
N GLU A 5 -33.15 -42.44 47.88
CA GLU A 5 -34.04 -43.24 47.05
C GLU A 5 -34.22 -42.53 45.70
N VAL A 6 -33.68 -43.12 44.65
CA VAL A 6 -33.75 -42.57 43.29
C VAL A 6 -35.18 -42.78 42.78
N SER A 7 -35.98 -41.71 42.77
CA SER A 7 -37.35 -41.78 42.26
C SER A 7 -37.35 -41.80 40.73
N PRO A 8 -38.31 -42.50 40.08
CA PRO A 8 -38.48 -42.47 38.62
C PRO A 8 -38.58 -41.05 38.05
N SER A 9 -39.18 -40.14 38.81
CA SER A 9 -39.31 -38.72 38.47
C SER A 9 -37.96 -38.01 38.37
N LEU A 10 -37.01 -38.34 39.26
CA LEU A 10 -35.65 -37.80 39.22
C LEU A 10 -34.95 -38.23 37.94
N VAL A 11 -35.06 -39.51 37.57
CA VAL A 11 -34.45 -40.06 36.35
C VAL A 11 -34.97 -39.33 35.12
N ILE A 12 -36.29 -39.16 35.01
CA ILE A 12 -36.90 -38.46 33.87
C ILE A 12 -36.45 -36.99 33.82
N SER A 13 -36.40 -36.30 34.96
CA SER A 13 -35.95 -34.90 35.02
C SER A 13 -34.50 -34.72 34.57
N VAL A 14 -33.61 -35.64 34.96
CA VAL A 14 -32.19 -35.59 34.58
C VAL A 14 -32.02 -35.88 33.09
N VAL A 15 -32.73 -36.88 32.57
CA VAL A 15 -32.71 -37.18 31.12
C VAL A 15 -33.25 -36.01 30.30
N ALA A 16 -34.37 -35.41 30.72
CA ALA A 16 -34.93 -34.24 30.07
C ALA A 16 -33.95 -33.05 30.12
N LEU A 17 -33.25 -32.85 31.23
CA LEU A 17 -32.24 -31.80 31.39
C LEU A 17 -31.04 -32.01 30.44
N PHE A 18 -30.55 -33.24 30.30
CA PHE A 18 -29.46 -33.55 29.37
C PHE A 18 -29.88 -33.39 27.91
N VAL A 19 -31.11 -33.77 27.56
CA VAL A 19 -31.66 -33.57 26.20
C VAL A 19 -31.84 -32.07 25.91
N ALA A 20 -32.31 -31.28 26.87
CA ALA A 20 -32.47 -29.83 26.74
C ALA A 20 -31.13 -29.10 26.61
N LEU A 21 -30.09 -29.52 27.35
CA LEU A 21 -28.75 -28.93 27.30
C LEU A 21 -27.92 -29.45 26.11
N GLY A 22 -28.17 -30.67 25.64
CA GLY A 22 -27.39 -31.33 24.60
C GLY A 22 -27.44 -30.63 23.23
N GLY A 23 -28.48 -29.84 22.95
CA GLY A 23 -28.63 -29.11 21.70
C GLY A 23 -28.14 -27.64 21.73
N GLY A 24 -28.18 -26.98 22.89
CA GLY A 24 -28.00 -25.52 22.98
C GLY A 24 -26.81 -25.04 23.83
N ALA A 25 -26.29 -25.86 24.74
CA ALA A 25 -25.23 -25.41 25.66
C ALA A 25 -23.85 -25.27 24.99
N TYR A 26 -23.66 -25.83 23.79
CA TYR A 26 -22.36 -25.81 23.10
C TYR A 26 -21.99 -24.46 22.48
N ALA A 27 -22.92 -23.50 22.45
CA ALA A 27 -22.72 -22.17 21.84
C ALA A 27 -22.90 -21.00 22.83
N ALA A 28 -23.02 -21.27 24.13
CA ALA A 28 -22.96 -20.22 25.16
C ALA A 28 -21.49 -19.84 25.46
N LEU A 29 -20.74 -19.53 24.41
CA LEU A 29 -19.38 -19.02 24.54
C LEU A 29 -19.50 -17.54 24.88
N GLY A 30 -19.07 -17.18 26.08
CA GLY A 30 -18.97 -15.79 26.48
C GLY A 30 -18.05 -15.02 25.54
N PRO A 31 -18.08 -13.67 25.58
CA PRO A 31 -17.08 -12.89 24.87
C PRO A 31 -15.68 -13.40 25.25
N HIS A 32 -14.84 -13.64 24.25
CA HIS A 32 -13.44 -14.10 24.41
C HIS A 32 -13.28 -15.57 24.85
N SER A 33 -14.34 -16.38 24.85
CA SER A 33 -14.27 -17.81 25.20
C SER A 33 -13.81 -18.72 24.04
N VAL A 34 -13.55 -18.16 22.85
CA VAL A 34 -12.98 -18.88 21.69
C VAL A 34 -11.48 -18.61 21.59
N GLY A 35 -10.67 -19.54 22.07
CA GLY A 35 -9.23 -19.62 21.87
C GLY A 35 -8.86 -20.35 20.57
N THR A 36 -7.56 -20.36 20.26
CA THR A 36 -7.01 -20.95 19.03
C THR A 36 -7.28 -22.46 18.92
N THR A 37 -7.30 -23.19 20.04
CA THR A 37 -7.55 -24.64 20.08
C THR A 37 -8.97 -25.03 19.69
N GLN A 38 -9.94 -24.11 19.83
CA GLN A 38 -11.33 -24.34 19.41
C GLN A 38 -11.53 -24.06 17.91
N LEU A 39 -10.55 -23.43 17.25
CA LEU A 39 -10.59 -23.16 15.82
C LEU A 39 -9.92 -24.29 15.03
N LYS A 40 -10.69 -24.96 14.17
CA LYS A 40 -10.12 -25.91 13.20
C LYS A 40 -9.22 -25.16 12.21
N PRO A 41 -8.12 -25.77 11.72
CA PRO A 41 -7.32 -25.20 10.64
C PRO A 41 -8.20 -24.82 9.44
N GLY A 42 -8.04 -23.58 8.95
CA GLY A 42 -8.85 -23.06 7.82
C GLY A 42 -10.28 -22.66 8.17
N ALA A 43 -10.70 -22.72 9.44
CA ALA A 43 -12.04 -22.28 9.84
C ALA A 43 -12.28 -20.78 9.55
N VAL A 44 -11.23 -19.96 9.64
CA VAL A 44 -11.28 -18.52 9.32
C VAL A 44 -10.87 -18.29 7.87
N THR A 45 -11.85 -18.13 7.00
CA THR A 45 -11.66 -17.82 5.57
C THR A 45 -11.96 -16.35 5.27
N SER A 46 -11.49 -15.84 4.12
CA SER A 46 -11.76 -14.47 3.68
C SER A 46 -13.25 -14.15 3.58
N ARG A 47 -14.08 -15.14 3.21
CA ARG A 47 -15.54 -14.99 3.07
C ARG A 47 -16.24 -14.69 4.40
N ILE A 48 -15.70 -15.17 5.51
CA ILE A 48 -16.33 -14.97 6.84
C ILE A 48 -15.72 -13.80 7.62
N LEU A 49 -14.63 -13.20 7.11
CA LEU A 49 -14.07 -11.98 7.67
C LEU A 49 -14.85 -10.78 7.15
N HIS A 50 -15.54 -10.08 8.06
CA HIS A 50 -16.19 -8.81 7.73
C HIS A 50 -15.16 -7.74 7.31
N GLY A 51 -15.61 -6.76 6.52
CA GLY A 51 -14.81 -5.59 6.17
C GLY A 51 -14.25 -4.92 7.43
N SER A 52 -12.97 -4.51 7.38
CA SER A 52 -12.25 -3.87 8.49
C SER A 52 -12.11 -4.72 9.76
N SER A 53 -12.42 -6.02 9.71
CA SER A 53 -12.23 -6.94 10.84
C SER A 53 -10.74 -7.13 11.20
N VAL A 54 -9.85 -7.04 10.22
CA VAL A 54 -8.40 -7.01 10.40
C VAL A 54 -7.90 -5.60 10.06
N ASN A 55 -7.70 -4.78 11.09
CA ASN A 55 -7.16 -3.44 10.98
C ASN A 55 -5.70 -3.40 11.46
N GLY A 56 -5.02 -2.26 11.29
CA GLY A 56 -3.61 -2.12 11.64
C GLY A 56 -3.29 -2.46 13.10
N SER A 57 -4.17 -2.14 14.04
CA SER A 57 -3.96 -2.42 15.47
C SER A 57 -4.03 -3.91 15.82
N LYS A 58 -4.64 -4.74 14.96
CA LYS A 58 -4.70 -6.21 15.10
C LYS A 58 -3.50 -6.92 14.45
N ILE A 59 -2.66 -6.20 13.71
CA ILE A 59 -1.47 -6.75 13.05
C ILE A 59 -0.25 -6.41 13.89
N ARG A 60 0.42 -7.43 14.43
CA ARG A 60 1.67 -7.23 15.17
C ARG A 60 2.82 -6.82 14.24
N PRO A 61 3.78 -6.00 14.70
CA PRO A 61 5.00 -5.71 13.96
C PRO A 61 5.70 -7.01 13.52
N GLY A 62 6.09 -7.07 12.24
CA GLY A 62 6.75 -8.25 11.65
C GLY A 62 5.85 -9.43 11.29
N ALA A 63 4.52 -9.35 11.51
CA ALA A 63 3.59 -10.40 11.11
C ALA A 63 3.47 -10.54 9.58
N VAL A 64 3.56 -9.42 8.86
CA VAL A 64 3.58 -9.38 7.39
C VAL A 64 5.03 -9.28 6.92
N ARG A 65 5.48 -10.27 6.15
CA ARG A 65 6.84 -10.35 5.57
C ARG A 65 6.74 -10.27 4.04
N ALA A 66 7.85 -10.01 3.36
CA ALA A 66 7.89 -9.89 1.89
C ALA A 66 7.22 -11.07 1.16
N ARG A 67 7.42 -12.31 1.63
CA ARG A 67 6.76 -13.51 1.07
C ARG A 67 5.22 -13.52 1.16
N HIS A 68 4.63 -12.70 2.03
CA HIS A 68 3.17 -12.56 2.18
C HIS A 68 2.60 -11.49 1.23
N ILE A 69 3.45 -10.72 0.55
CA ILE A 69 3.08 -9.59 -0.30
C ILE A 69 3.41 -9.96 -1.76
N LYS A 70 2.40 -9.96 -2.63
CA LYS A 70 2.62 -10.17 -4.07
C LYS A 70 3.33 -8.94 -4.66
N ALA A 71 4.20 -9.15 -5.65
CA ALA A 71 4.81 -8.04 -6.39
C ALA A 71 3.74 -7.05 -6.89
N ARG A 72 4.00 -5.75 -6.73
CA ARG A 72 3.09 -4.64 -7.10
C ARG A 72 1.74 -4.60 -6.37
N SER A 73 1.54 -5.36 -5.30
CA SER A 73 0.28 -5.31 -4.52
C SER A 73 0.17 -4.08 -3.61
N VAL A 74 1.28 -3.39 -3.35
CA VAL A 74 1.30 -2.14 -2.59
C VAL A 74 1.82 -1.04 -3.51
N PRO A 75 0.99 -0.05 -3.86
CA PRO A 75 1.46 1.12 -4.60
C PRO A 75 2.57 1.82 -3.80
N PRO A 76 3.56 2.44 -4.47
CA PRO A 76 4.63 3.17 -3.79
C PRO A 76 4.10 4.21 -2.79
N GLY A 77 2.98 4.88 -3.11
CA GLY A 77 2.32 5.83 -2.21
C GLY A 77 1.62 5.26 -0.98
N LYS A 78 1.54 3.93 -0.86
CA LYS A 78 1.01 3.23 0.32
C LYS A 78 2.14 2.61 1.16
N LEU A 79 3.40 2.80 0.78
CA LEU A 79 4.56 2.40 1.55
C LEU A 79 4.95 3.54 2.51
N SER A 80 4.94 3.24 3.81
CA SER A 80 5.59 4.06 4.82
C SER A 80 6.72 3.23 5.42
N GLY A 81 7.95 3.44 4.94
CA GLY A 81 9.14 2.66 5.28
C GLY A 81 10.35 3.00 4.41
N GLN A 82 11.56 2.62 4.85
CA GLN A 82 12.86 3.23 4.48
C GLN A 82 13.22 3.24 2.97
N ILE A 83 12.66 4.20 2.26
CA ILE A 83 13.46 5.19 1.51
C ILE A 83 14.15 6.01 2.61
N PRO A 84 15.46 6.37 2.56
CA PRO A 84 16.06 7.17 3.63
C PRO A 84 15.24 8.46 3.84
N GLY A 85 14.43 8.54 4.90
CA GLY A 85 13.51 9.67 5.11
C GLY A 85 12.04 9.36 4.82
N THR A 86 11.21 10.40 4.91
CA THR A 86 9.74 10.29 4.75
C THR A 86 9.35 10.80 3.37
N VAL A 87 8.69 9.98 2.55
CA VAL A 87 8.12 10.46 1.27
C VAL A 87 7.02 11.47 1.59
N VAL A 88 7.20 12.71 1.14
CA VAL A 88 6.26 13.81 1.36
C VAL A 88 5.35 14.05 0.16
N ALA A 89 5.78 13.62 -1.03
CA ALA A 89 5.01 13.65 -2.27
C ALA A 89 5.62 12.68 -3.30
N TYR A 90 4.83 12.22 -4.28
CA TYR A 90 5.34 11.48 -5.42
C TYR A 90 4.45 11.71 -6.64
N ALA A 91 5.01 11.60 -7.84
CA ALA A 91 4.26 11.67 -9.08
C ALA A 91 4.73 10.64 -10.09
N LYS A 92 3.76 10.10 -10.83
CA LYS A 92 4.00 9.45 -12.11
C LYS A 92 3.74 10.46 -13.21
N VAL A 93 4.78 10.78 -13.94
CA VAL A 93 4.70 11.72 -15.06
C VAL A 93 4.73 10.91 -16.35
N THR A 94 3.80 11.20 -17.25
CA THR A 94 3.65 10.62 -18.58
C THR A 94 3.77 11.72 -19.64
N PRO A 95 3.87 11.37 -20.93
CA PRO A 95 3.76 12.34 -22.04
C PRO A 95 2.54 13.25 -21.95
N GLU A 96 1.43 12.76 -21.41
CA GLU A 96 0.16 13.48 -21.36
C GLU A 96 0.02 14.37 -20.13
N GLY A 97 0.91 14.24 -19.15
CA GLY A 97 0.84 14.98 -17.88
C GLY A 97 1.15 14.10 -16.67
N VAL A 98 0.68 14.50 -15.51
CA VAL A 98 0.78 13.76 -14.25
C VAL A 98 -0.42 12.82 -14.13
N ASP A 99 -0.15 11.53 -13.97
CA ASP A 99 -1.20 10.55 -13.66
C ASP A 99 -1.62 10.73 -12.19
N GLU A 100 -2.65 11.55 -11.95
CA GLU A 100 -3.15 11.87 -10.61
C GLU A 100 -3.66 10.64 -9.84
N THR A 101 -4.03 9.56 -10.54
CA THR A 101 -4.47 8.31 -9.89
C THR A 101 -3.30 7.55 -9.26
N GLU A 102 -2.11 7.76 -9.81
CA GLU A 102 -0.84 7.19 -9.36
C GLU A 102 0.12 8.26 -8.84
N SER A 103 -0.40 9.40 -8.37
CA SER A 103 0.37 10.51 -7.82
C SER A 103 -0.23 11.03 -6.51
N TRP A 104 0.58 11.68 -5.67
CA TRP A 104 0.15 12.25 -4.40
C TRP A 104 0.90 13.55 -4.09
N ARG A 105 0.14 14.63 -3.92
CA ARG A 105 0.63 16.01 -3.62
C ARG A 105 1.55 16.62 -4.68
N ILE A 106 1.58 16.01 -5.86
CA ILE A 106 2.10 16.56 -7.10
C ILE A 106 1.02 16.28 -8.15
N SER A 107 0.60 17.31 -8.88
CA SER A 107 -0.41 17.27 -9.95
C SER A 107 0.10 18.01 -11.18
N ASP A 108 -0.71 18.07 -12.25
CA ASP A 108 -0.37 18.82 -13.47
C ASP A 108 -0.02 20.28 -13.22
N THR A 109 -0.60 20.91 -12.19
CA THR A 109 -0.28 22.31 -11.85
C THR A 109 1.15 22.51 -11.35
N ASN A 110 1.79 21.44 -10.88
CA ASN A 110 3.18 21.47 -10.43
C ASN A 110 4.17 21.19 -11.55
N VAL A 111 3.72 20.70 -12.72
CA VAL A 111 4.60 20.15 -13.75
C VAL A 111 4.43 20.92 -15.05
N THR A 112 5.50 21.56 -15.50
CA THR A 112 5.57 22.18 -16.82
C THR A 112 6.43 21.32 -17.74
N GLN A 113 5.83 20.80 -18.80
CA GLN A 113 6.55 20.06 -19.85
C GLN A 113 7.25 21.03 -20.79
N MET A 114 8.53 20.79 -21.07
CA MET A 114 9.32 21.60 -22.00
C MET A 114 9.60 20.88 -23.32
N PRO A 115 9.81 21.63 -24.42
CA PRO A 115 9.90 21.06 -25.77
C PRO A 115 11.04 20.05 -26.01
N LEU A 116 12.03 19.97 -25.10
CA LEU A 116 13.24 19.16 -25.23
C LEU A 116 13.26 17.92 -24.33
N GLY A 117 12.10 17.44 -23.83
CA GLY A 117 12.03 16.25 -22.97
C GLY A 117 12.47 16.50 -21.52
N SER A 118 12.44 17.76 -21.10
CA SER A 118 12.65 18.19 -19.71
C SER A 118 11.30 18.52 -19.06
N TYR A 119 11.19 18.23 -17.78
CA TYR A 119 10.02 18.54 -16.95
C TYR A 119 10.44 19.44 -15.81
N CYS A 120 9.81 20.60 -15.69
CA CYS A 120 10.01 21.51 -14.55
C CYS A 120 8.96 21.25 -13.51
N PHE A 121 9.41 21.02 -12.28
CA PHE A 121 8.53 20.92 -11.13
C PHE A 121 8.63 22.18 -10.29
N THR A 122 7.50 22.83 -10.02
CA THR A 122 7.40 24.05 -9.20
C THR A 122 6.33 23.90 -8.13
N ASN A 123 6.37 24.80 -7.14
CA ASN A 123 5.43 24.81 -6.00
C ASN A 123 5.35 23.44 -5.29
N LEU A 124 6.50 22.78 -5.13
CA LEU A 124 6.58 21.45 -4.52
C LEU A 124 6.49 21.55 -2.99
N PRO A 125 5.91 20.54 -2.33
CA PRO A 125 5.94 20.44 -0.87
C PRO A 125 7.38 20.45 -0.33
N GLU A 126 7.58 21.02 0.86
CA GLU A 126 8.89 21.05 1.53
C GLU A 126 9.51 19.64 1.65
N HIS A 127 10.70 19.46 1.07
CA HIS A 127 11.45 18.21 1.02
C HIS A 127 12.95 18.48 1.19
N ARG A 128 13.74 17.44 1.47
CA ARG A 128 15.21 17.53 1.61
C ARG A 128 15.95 17.03 0.39
N PHE A 129 15.43 16.01 -0.28
CA PHE A 129 16.01 15.49 -1.50
C PHE A 129 14.97 14.73 -2.33
N GLU A 130 15.27 14.55 -3.60
CA GLU A 130 14.38 13.99 -4.60
C GLU A 130 15.03 12.76 -5.24
N ILE A 131 14.19 11.82 -5.63
CA ILE A 131 14.61 10.59 -6.30
C ILE A 131 13.78 10.44 -7.55
N VAL A 132 14.45 10.17 -8.67
CA VAL A 132 13.79 9.88 -9.94
C VAL A 132 14.10 8.47 -10.42
N SER A 133 13.12 7.85 -11.06
CA SER A 133 13.25 6.54 -11.68
C SER A 133 12.53 6.52 -13.02
N GLY A 134 13.18 6.03 -14.07
CA GLY A 134 12.50 5.79 -15.34
C GLY A 134 11.44 4.69 -15.21
N ALA A 135 10.33 4.79 -15.95
CA ALA A 135 9.37 3.72 -16.07
C ALA A 135 9.82 2.78 -17.20
N LEU A 136 10.09 1.51 -16.90
CA LEU A 136 10.49 0.52 -17.91
C LEU A 136 9.28 0.14 -18.78
N THR A 137 9.10 0.81 -19.92
CA THR A 137 7.99 0.59 -20.88
C THR A 137 8.34 -0.32 -22.06
N GLY A 138 9.59 -0.75 -22.21
CA GLY A 138 10.02 -1.57 -23.36
C GLY A 138 11.51 -1.45 -23.62
N THR A 139 11.98 -1.98 -24.76
CA THR A 139 13.39 -2.24 -25.15
C THR A 139 14.27 -0.97 -25.29
N GLY A 140 14.46 -0.23 -24.20
CA GLY A 140 15.36 0.91 -24.12
C GLY A 140 15.62 1.27 -22.66
N ALA A 141 16.87 1.59 -22.33
CA ALA A 141 17.21 2.18 -21.04
C ALA A 141 16.87 3.67 -21.10
N ILE A 142 15.84 4.08 -20.36
CA ILE A 142 15.55 5.51 -20.16
C ILE A 142 16.52 6.02 -19.10
N THR A 143 17.34 6.99 -19.46
CA THR A 143 18.19 7.69 -18.50
C THR A 143 17.42 8.89 -17.99
N VAL A 144 17.20 8.95 -16.67
CA VAL A 144 16.54 10.08 -16.01
C VAL A 144 17.59 10.84 -15.20
N ASN A 145 17.79 12.10 -15.54
CA ASN A 145 18.72 12.98 -14.83
C ASN A 145 17.92 13.97 -14.00
N LEU A 146 18.32 14.11 -12.74
CA LEU A 146 17.79 15.07 -11.79
C LEU A 146 18.80 16.23 -11.66
N ALA A 147 18.33 17.45 -11.87
CA ALA A 147 19.12 18.65 -11.65
C ALA A 147 18.37 19.62 -10.71
N HIS A 148 19.09 20.16 -9.73
CA HIS A 148 18.59 21.21 -8.84
C HIS A 148 19.28 22.53 -9.15
N ARG A 149 18.50 23.62 -9.09
CA ARG A 149 18.95 25.01 -9.00
C ARG A 149 19.99 25.43 -10.05
N ALA A 150 19.52 26.25 -10.98
CA ALA A 150 20.30 27.18 -11.82
C ALA A 150 21.04 26.63 -13.06
N PHE A 151 20.96 25.35 -13.38
CA PHE A 151 21.51 24.83 -14.64
C PHE A 151 20.53 23.90 -15.33
N GLY A 152 19.93 24.40 -16.41
CA GLY A 152 19.04 23.63 -17.26
C GLY A 152 17.96 24.49 -17.90
N ASN A 153 16.99 23.83 -18.52
CA ASN A 153 15.90 24.48 -19.22
C ASN A 153 14.89 25.11 -18.25
N CYS A 154 14.89 24.73 -16.95
CA CYS A 154 13.96 25.25 -15.93
C CYS A 154 14.42 26.54 -15.22
N ALA A 155 15.56 27.11 -15.59
CA ALA A 155 16.19 28.24 -14.87
C ALA A 155 15.37 29.54 -14.81
N GLY A 156 14.26 29.65 -15.56
CA GLY A 156 13.36 30.82 -15.55
C GLY A 156 12.00 30.60 -14.89
N VAL A 157 11.74 29.42 -14.32
CA VAL A 157 10.39 29.07 -13.83
C VAL A 157 10.21 29.38 -12.33
N ASP A 158 11.20 29.06 -11.47
CA ASP A 158 11.27 29.43 -10.04
C ASP A 158 12.65 29.07 -9.43
N GLU A 159 13.08 29.77 -8.37
CA GLU A 159 14.38 29.51 -7.68
C GLU A 159 14.47 28.13 -7.00
N ASP A 160 13.33 27.52 -6.66
CA ASP A 160 13.22 26.20 -6.02
C ASP A 160 12.67 25.13 -6.99
N SER A 161 12.81 25.35 -8.29
CA SER A 161 12.37 24.38 -9.29
C SER A 161 13.28 23.16 -9.40
N VAL A 162 12.67 22.00 -9.64
CA VAL A 162 13.37 20.72 -9.88
C VAL A 162 13.25 20.37 -11.35
N GLU A 163 14.37 20.12 -12.03
CA GLU A 163 14.39 19.69 -13.42
C GLU A 163 14.60 18.18 -13.50
N VAL A 164 13.72 17.50 -14.24
CA VAL A 164 13.88 16.10 -14.61
C VAL A 164 13.99 16.00 -16.12
N ALA A 165 15.13 15.54 -16.62
CA ALA A 165 15.36 15.32 -18.04
C ALA A 165 15.36 13.82 -18.35
N THR A 166 14.60 13.39 -19.35
CA THR A 166 14.62 12.01 -19.84
C THR A 166 15.38 11.96 -21.17
N SER A 167 16.29 10.99 -21.31
CA SER A 167 17.03 10.78 -22.56
C SER A 167 17.08 9.30 -22.91
N SER A 168 17.11 9.02 -24.22
CA SER A 168 17.37 7.69 -24.77
C SER A 168 18.85 7.54 -25.13
N THR A 169 19.36 6.31 -25.08
CA THR A 169 20.77 6.00 -25.27
C THR A 169 21.38 6.55 -26.56
N ILE A 170 22.62 7.04 -26.47
CA ILE A 170 23.45 7.55 -27.58
C ILE A 170 23.57 6.48 -28.69
N GLY A 171 23.21 6.83 -29.92
CA GLY A 171 23.40 5.98 -31.12
C GLY A 171 22.14 5.61 -31.90
N GLN A 172 20.96 6.00 -31.45
CA GLN A 172 19.75 6.03 -32.28
C GLN A 172 19.36 7.48 -32.52
N THR A 173 19.15 7.88 -33.78
CA THR A 173 18.45 9.14 -34.08
C THR A 173 17.10 9.06 -33.37
N PRO A 174 16.82 9.91 -32.35
CA PRO A 174 15.60 9.79 -31.58
C PRO A 174 14.43 9.99 -32.55
N PRO A 175 13.54 8.99 -32.75
CA PRO A 175 12.44 9.13 -33.72
C PRO A 175 11.44 10.22 -33.31
N GLN A 176 11.57 10.77 -32.11
CA GLN A 176 11.01 12.00 -31.60
C GLN A 176 11.55 12.18 -30.18
N TRP A 177 11.63 13.42 -29.69
CA TRP A 177 11.73 13.71 -28.26
C TRP A 177 10.45 13.23 -27.59
N ARG A 178 10.34 11.91 -27.41
CA ARG A 178 9.16 11.26 -26.85
C ARG A 178 9.35 11.35 -25.34
N HIS A 179 8.43 12.07 -24.72
CA HIS A 179 8.28 12.16 -23.28
C HIS A 179 8.09 10.73 -22.74
N GLU A 180 9.12 10.16 -22.13
CA GLU A 180 9.05 8.82 -21.55
C GLU A 180 8.52 8.90 -20.12
N PRO A 181 7.64 7.98 -19.69
CA PRO A 181 7.09 8.04 -18.35
C PRO A 181 8.16 7.77 -17.29
N PHE A 182 8.06 8.46 -16.16
CA PHE A 182 8.96 8.30 -15.03
C PHE A 182 8.23 8.55 -13.71
N TYR A 183 8.88 8.18 -12.62
CA TYR A 183 8.45 8.49 -11.26
C TYR A 183 9.41 9.45 -10.60
N ILE A 184 8.87 10.42 -9.87
CA ILE A 184 9.61 11.29 -8.96
C ILE A 184 9.07 11.10 -7.54
N TYR A 185 9.97 11.09 -6.56
CA TYR A 185 9.68 10.98 -5.15
C TYR A 185 10.36 12.13 -4.41
N LEU A 186 9.59 12.88 -3.63
CA LEU A 186 10.12 13.91 -2.72
C LEU A 186 10.26 13.32 -1.33
N VAL A 187 11.43 13.47 -0.73
CA VAL A 187 11.79 12.86 0.54
C VAL A 187 12.26 13.92 1.52
N LYS A 188 11.69 13.91 2.74
CA LYS A 188 12.14 14.72 3.86
C LYS A 188 13.05 13.92 4.76
#